data_AF-A0A1A8WJM0-F1
#
_entry.id   AF-A0A1A8WJM0-F1
#
_cell.length_a   1.000
_cell.length_b   1.000
_cell.length_c   1.000
_cell.angle_alpha   90.00
_cell.angle_beta   90.00
_cell.angle_gamma   90.00
#
_symmetry.space_group_name_H-M   'P 1'
#
loop_
_entity.id
_entity.type
_entity.pdbx_description
1 polymer ?
#
loop_
_entity_poly.entity_id
_entity_poly.type
_entity_poly.pdbx_seq_one_letter_code
_entity_poly.pdbx_strand_id
1 'polypeptide(L)'
;MFIFINGSAEEIYEQNKDLLCENPEETKQAIELMNEAVINLAYHATSKDGYKLRGRCHSRPAHLYKKKHEDNTNVEKVHYPIYYSDKGNEIANNMWDPNVIKSLDYFSTTSTTPNTSDSYNSEDQKS
;
A
#
# COMPACT_ATOMS: atom_id res chain seq x y z
N MET A 1 7.40 -5.08 -20.96
CA MET A 1 7.86 -6.43 -20.55
C MET A 1 6.90 -6.91 -19.49
N PHE A 2 5.95 -7.78 -19.89
CA PHE A 2 4.96 -8.35 -18.97
C PHE A 2 5.60 -9.55 -18.27
N ILE A 3 5.67 -9.52 -16.94
CA ILE A 3 6.17 -10.65 -16.15
C ILE A 3 5.02 -11.66 -16.09
N PHE A 4 5.20 -12.81 -16.73
CA PHE A 4 4.24 -13.92 -16.72
C PHE A 4 4.17 -14.55 -15.32
N ILE A 5 2.98 -14.53 -14.71
CA ILE A 5 2.63 -15.24 -13.47
C ILE A 5 1.67 -16.39 -13.85
N ASN A 6 2.17 -17.42 -14.51
CA ASN A 6 1.34 -18.50 -15.10
C ASN A 6 0.86 -19.57 -14.09
N GLY A 7 0.80 -19.25 -12.80
CA GLY A 7 0.33 -20.17 -11.76
C GLY A 7 -0.99 -19.77 -11.08
N SER A 8 -1.30 -18.47 -11.00
CA SER A 8 -2.51 -17.97 -10.31
C SER A 8 -3.29 -16.94 -11.13
N ALA A 9 -2.71 -16.32 -12.15
CA ALA A 9 -3.38 -15.28 -12.91
C ALA A 9 -4.52 -15.83 -13.77
N GLU A 10 -4.34 -17.00 -14.39
CA GLU A 10 -5.36 -17.66 -15.21
C GLU A 10 -6.59 -18.05 -14.39
N GLU A 11 -6.38 -18.58 -13.18
CA GLU A 11 -7.46 -19.00 -12.28
C GLU A 11 -8.24 -17.80 -11.74
N ILE A 12 -7.53 -16.73 -11.33
CA ILE A 12 -8.17 -15.46 -10.95
C ILE A 12 -8.91 -14.84 -12.14
N TYR A 13 -8.35 -14.91 -13.34
CA TYR A 13 -8.98 -14.39 -14.55
C TYR A 13 -10.28 -15.12 -14.87
N GLU A 14 -10.28 -16.45 -14.89
CA GLU A 14 -11.49 -17.23 -15.16
C GLU A 14 -12.55 -17.06 -14.07
N GLN A 15 -12.16 -16.90 -12.80
CA GLN A 15 -13.10 -16.59 -11.70
C GLN A 15 -13.75 -15.20 -11.82
N ASN A 16 -13.06 -14.22 -12.42
CA ASN A 16 -13.53 -12.83 -12.50
C ASN A 16 -13.94 -12.41 -13.92
N LYS A 17 -14.03 -13.35 -14.86
CA LYS A 17 -14.33 -13.10 -16.28
C LYS A 17 -15.66 -12.38 -16.49
N ASP A 18 -16.66 -12.72 -15.68
CA ASP A 18 -17.99 -12.10 -15.72
C ASP A 18 -18.00 -10.64 -15.21
N LEU A 19 -16.91 -10.19 -14.57
CA LEU A 19 -16.74 -8.81 -14.10
C LEU A 19 -15.99 -7.92 -15.11
N LEU A 20 -15.56 -8.49 -16.24
CA LEU A 20 -14.84 -7.74 -17.27
C LEU A 20 -15.79 -6.78 -18.00
N CYS A 21 -15.29 -5.58 -18.28
CA CYS A 21 -16.04 -4.63 -19.09
C CYS A 21 -16.11 -5.11 -20.55
N GLU A 22 -17.32 -5.23 -21.09
CA GLU A 22 -17.55 -5.62 -22.50
C GLU A 22 -17.34 -4.44 -23.47
N ASN A 23 -17.35 -3.21 -22.96
CA ASN A 23 -17.18 -2.01 -23.77
C ASN A 23 -15.69 -1.79 -24.10
N PRO A 24 -15.30 -1.86 -25.39
CA PRO A 24 -13.89 -1.72 -25.79
C PRO A 24 -13.34 -0.31 -25.52
N GLU A 25 -14.17 0.73 -25.59
CA GLU A 25 -13.72 2.10 -25.32
C GLU A 25 -13.42 2.33 -23.83
N GLU A 26 -14.27 1.80 -22.95
CA GLU A 26 -14.02 1.82 -21.50
C GLU A 26 -12.77 1.01 -21.15
N THR A 27 -12.58 -0.16 -21.78
CA THR A 27 -11.38 -0.98 -21.59
C THR A 27 -10.12 -0.21 -21.97
N LYS A 28 -10.14 0.50 -23.10
CA LYS A 28 -9.01 1.32 -23.54
C LYS A 28 -8.70 2.44 -22.54
N GLN A 29 -9.72 3.17 -22.08
CA GLN A 29 -9.56 4.24 -21.10
C GLN A 29 -9.02 3.70 -19.76
N ALA A 30 -9.51 2.54 -19.31
CA ALA A 30 -9.03 1.89 -18.11
C ALA A 30 -7.54 1.50 -18.22
N ILE A 31 -7.12 0.98 -19.38
CA ILE A 31 -5.70 0.66 -19.65
C ILE A 31 -4.84 1.92 -19.61
N GLU A 32 -5.26 2.99 -20.26
CA GLU A 32 -4.55 4.27 -20.24
C GLU A 32 -4.39 4.81 -18.81
N LEU A 33 -5.48 4.83 -18.03
CA LEU A 33 -5.48 5.25 -16.64
C LEU A 33 -4.55 4.39 -15.77
N MET A 34 -4.59 3.06 -15.93
CA MET A 34 -3.74 2.14 -15.17
C MET A 34 -2.26 2.30 -15.52
N ASN A 35 -1.93 2.57 -16.78
CA ASN A 35 -0.55 2.85 -17.18
C ASN A 35 -0.01 4.11 -16.50
N GLU A 36 -0.81 5.19 -16.44
CA GLU A 36 -0.45 6.40 -15.69
C GLU A 36 -0.29 6.12 -14.19
N ALA A 37 -1.19 5.33 -13.60
CA ALA A 37 -1.13 4.94 -12.20
C ALA A 37 0.15 4.16 -11.87
N VAL A 38 0.58 3.22 -12.73
CA VAL A 38 1.81 2.44 -12.56
C VAL A 38 3.06 3.33 -12.59
N ILE A 39 3.11 4.30 -13.51
CA ILE A 39 4.22 5.26 -13.59
C ILE A 39 4.32 6.08 -12.30
N ASN A 40 3.19 6.62 -11.84
CA ASN A 40 3.13 7.39 -10.60
C ASN A 40 3.50 6.55 -9.37
N LEU A 41 3.03 5.30 -9.31
CA LEU A 41 3.40 4.37 -8.24
C LEU A 41 4.91 4.12 -8.21
N ALA A 42 5.53 3.85 -9.36
CA ALA A 42 6.97 3.64 -9.45
C ALA A 42 7.77 4.89 -9.02
N TYR A 43 7.33 6.08 -9.43
CA TYR A 43 7.91 7.34 -9.00
C TYR A 43 7.83 7.50 -7.48
N HIS A 44 6.66 7.34 -6.87
CA HIS A 44 6.49 7.49 -5.41
C HIS A 44 7.19 6.39 -4.60
N ALA A 45 7.28 5.17 -5.14
CA ALA A 45 8.00 4.06 -4.51
C ALA A 45 9.52 4.31 -4.44
N THR A 46 10.11 4.90 -5.48
CA THR A 46 11.56 5.14 -5.56
C THR A 46 11.98 6.52 -5.01
N SER A 47 11.10 7.51 -5.09
CA SER A 47 11.38 8.86 -4.62
C SER A 47 11.50 8.95 -3.09
N LYS A 48 12.44 9.77 -2.65
CA LYS A 48 12.56 10.25 -1.26
C LYS A 48 12.13 11.71 -1.11
N ASP A 49 11.87 12.39 -2.23
CA ASP A 49 11.65 13.83 -2.26
C ASP A 49 10.28 14.22 -1.70
N GLY A 50 10.29 15.18 -0.77
CA GLY A 50 9.10 15.68 -0.08
C GLY A 50 8.48 14.73 0.96
N TYR A 51 9.01 13.52 1.13
CA TYR A 51 8.54 12.57 2.15
C TYR A 51 9.18 12.82 3.50
N LYS A 52 8.35 12.99 4.53
CA LYS A 52 8.79 13.13 5.92
C LYS A 52 8.42 11.89 6.71
N LEU A 53 9.31 11.43 7.59
CA LEU A 53 9.04 10.33 8.51
C LEU A 53 7.94 10.77 9.49
N ARG A 54 6.81 10.04 9.50
CA ARG A 54 5.67 10.27 10.40
C ARG A 54 5.79 9.43 11.67
N GLY A 55 6.34 8.22 11.55
CA GLY A 55 6.46 7.33 12.69
C GLY A 55 7.02 5.96 12.31
N ARG A 56 7.20 5.13 13.33
CA ARG A 56 7.55 3.72 13.22
C ARG A 56 6.44 2.89 13.83
N CYS A 57 6.13 1.76 13.22
CA CYS A 57 5.22 0.79 13.83
C CYS A 57 5.97 0.11 14.99
N HIS A 58 5.33 -0.03 16.15
CA HIS A 58 5.96 -0.66 17.31
C HIS A 58 5.90 -2.19 17.25
N SER A 59 4.87 -2.75 16.61
CA SER A 59 4.68 -4.19 16.48
C SER A 59 5.44 -4.82 15.31
N ARG A 60 5.96 -4.00 14.40
CA ARG A 60 6.58 -4.43 13.13
C ARG A 60 7.66 -3.43 12.72
N PRO A 61 8.76 -3.84 12.05
CA PRO A 61 9.84 -2.93 11.64
C PRO A 61 9.47 -2.00 10.47
N ALA A 62 8.23 -1.48 10.44
CA ALA A 62 7.71 -0.62 9.39
C ALA A 62 7.98 0.86 9.68
N HIS A 63 8.38 1.60 8.65
CA HIS A 63 8.53 3.05 8.69
C HIS A 63 7.44 3.71 7.86
N LEU A 64 6.76 4.69 8.47
CA LEU A 64 5.66 5.41 7.86
C LEU A 64 6.13 6.80 7.41
N TYR A 65 5.96 7.11 6.14
CA TYR A 65 6.32 8.40 5.56
C TYR A 65 5.09 9.08 4.98
N LYS A 66 5.09 10.41 4.97
CA LYS A 66 4.01 11.22 4.44
C LYS A 66 4.57 12.37 3.61
N LYS A 67 3.95 12.62 2.45
CA LYS A 67 4.21 13.77 1.58
C LYS A 67 2.88 14.49 1.33
N LYS A 68 2.89 15.82 1.36
CA LYS A 68 1.76 16.62 0.84
C LYS A 68 1.97 16.79 -0.66
N HIS A 69 1.00 16.39 -1.46
CA HIS A 69 0.90 16.74 -2.86
C HIS A 69 0.22 18.11 -2.99
N GLU A 70 0.47 18.79 -4.10
CA GLU A 70 0.03 20.18 -4.33
C GLU A 70 -1.50 20.34 -4.24
N ASP A 71 -2.26 19.29 -4.55
CA ASP A 71 -3.74 19.30 -4.60
C ASP A 71 -4.42 19.00 -3.24
N ASN A 72 -3.76 19.31 -2.12
CA ASN A 72 -4.17 18.91 -0.76
C ASN A 72 -4.25 17.39 -0.52
N THR A 73 -3.83 16.57 -1.48
CA THR A 73 -3.74 15.12 -1.33
C THR A 73 -2.51 14.74 -0.50
N ASN A 74 -2.68 13.84 0.45
CA ASN A 74 -1.54 13.29 1.20
C ASN A 74 -1.14 11.94 0.59
N VAL A 75 0.13 11.78 0.27
CA VAL A 75 0.68 10.48 -0.13
C VAL A 75 1.35 9.84 1.07
N GLU A 76 0.85 8.68 1.48
CA GLU A 76 1.45 7.87 2.54
C GLU A 76 2.29 6.75 1.92
N LYS A 77 3.42 6.46 2.56
CA LYS A 77 4.37 5.44 2.10
C LYS A 77 4.79 4.61 3.30
N VAL A 78 4.61 3.29 3.18
CA VAL A 78 5.02 2.32 4.20
C VAL A 78 6.23 1.58 3.67
N HIS A 79 7.35 1.69 4.38
CA HIS A 79 8.53 0.88 4.09
C HIS A 79 8.59 -0.27 5.10
N TYR A 80 8.39 -1.49 4.61
CA TYR A 80 8.45 -2.71 5.39
C TYR A 80 9.65 -3.57 4.94
N PRO A 81 10.75 -3.62 5.72
CA PRO A 81 11.89 -4.48 5.40
C PRO A 81 11.50 -5.94 5.61
N ILE A 82 11.68 -6.75 4.57
CA ILE A 82 11.46 -8.20 4.60
C ILE A 82 12.84 -8.86 4.72
N TYR A 83 13.06 -9.58 5.82
CA TYR A 83 14.36 -10.18 6.13
C TYR A 83 14.53 -11.61 5.61
N TYR A 84 13.45 -12.24 5.10
CA TYR A 84 13.45 -13.60 4.56
C TYR A 84 13.14 -13.53 3.05
N SER A 85 14.14 -13.82 2.21
CA SER A 85 14.19 -13.46 0.79
C SER A 85 13.34 -14.32 -0.14
N ASP A 86 12.81 -15.44 0.33
CA ASP A 86 12.04 -16.41 -0.46
C ASP A 86 10.53 -16.07 -0.55
N LYS A 87 10.04 -15.16 0.28
CA LYS A 87 8.60 -14.82 0.37
C LYS A 87 8.16 -13.59 -0.42
N GLY A 88 9.07 -12.96 -1.18
CA GLY A 88 8.74 -11.74 -1.93
C GLY A 88 7.58 -11.95 -2.92
N ASN A 89 7.64 -13.03 -3.70
CA ASN A 89 6.59 -13.37 -4.66
C ASN A 89 5.29 -13.79 -3.96
N GLU A 90 5.37 -14.50 -2.83
CA GLU A 90 4.20 -14.89 -2.03
C GLU A 90 3.45 -13.66 -1.50
N ILE A 91 4.18 -12.67 -0.97
CA ILE A 91 3.60 -11.41 -0.48
C ILE A 91 2.96 -10.61 -1.62
N ALA A 92 3.65 -10.51 -2.77
CA ALA A 92 3.12 -9.81 -3.94
C ALA A 92 1.83 -10.49 -4.47
N ASN A 93 1.82 -11.82 -4.55
CA ASN A 93 0.64 -12.59 -4.98
C ASN A 93 -0.54 -12.39 -4.02
N ASN A 94 -0.29 -12.42 -2.71
CA ASN A 94 -1.30 -12.17 -1.69
C ASN A 94 -1.85 -10.73 -1.77
N MET A 95 -1.04 -9.73 -2.12
CA MET A 95 -1.53 -8.36 -2.30
C MET A 95 -2.39 -8.18 -3.56
N TRP A 96 -2.15 -8.99 -4.59
CA TRP A 96 -2.92 -8.95 -5.83
C TRP A 96 -4.25 -9.69 -5.76
N ASP A 97 -4.43 -10.62 -4.82
CA ASP A 97 -5.69 -11.31 -4.64
C ASP A 97 -6.72 -10.36 -3.99
N PRO A 98 -7.80 -9.98 -4.69
CA PRO A 98 -8.84 -9.12 -4.14
C PRO A 98 -9.53 -9.71 -2.90
N ASN A 99 -9.50 -11.03 -2.71
CA ASN A 99 -10.05 -11.68 -1.52
C ASN A 99 -9.16 -11.50 -0.29
N VAL A 100 -7.85 -11.31 -0.47
CA VAL A 100 -6.89 -11.08 0.62
C VAL A 100 -6.95 -9.63 1.13
N ILE A 101 -7.31 -8.66 0.28
CA ILE A 101 -7.49 -7.25 0.67
C ILE A 101 -8.50 -7.09 1.82
N LYS A 102 -9.54 -7.96 1.88
CA LYS A 102 -10.50 -8.01 2.99
C LYS A 102 -9.83 -8.25 4.36
N SER A 103 -8.67 -8.91 4.40
CA SER A 103 -7.87 -9.12 5.61
C SER A 103 -7.02 -7.90 5.98
N LEU A 104 -6.62 -7.08 4.99
CA LEU A 104 -5.80 -5.90 5.23
C LEU A 104 -6.59 -4.75 5.89
N ASP A 105 -7.87 -4.62 5.55
CA ASP A 105 -8.79 -3.65 6.16
C ASP A 105 -8.96 -3.84 7.68
N TYR A 106 -8.80 -5.09 8.16
CA TYR A 106 -8.78 -5.40 9.59
C TYR A 106 -7.58 -4.75 10.32
N PHE A 107 -6.44 -4.57 9.64
CA PHE A 107 -5.27 -3.90 10.24
C PHE A 107 -5.36 -2.37 10.21
N SER A 108 -6.10 -1.80 9.26
CA SER A 108 -6.35 -0.34 9.19
C SER A 108 -7.28 0.12 10.32
N THR A 109 -8.33 -0.64 10.60
CA THR A 109 -9.34 -0.32 11.62
C THR A 109 -8.82 -0.38 13.06
N THR A 110 -7.79 -1.19 13.34
CA THR A 110 -7.15 -1.27 14.67
C THR A 110 -6.08 -0.20 14.91
N SER A 111 -5.65 0.53 13.87
CA SER A 111 -4.72 1.67 13.99
C SER A 111 -5.41 3.02 14.22
N THR A 112 -6.75 3.05 14.21
CA THR A 112 -7.55 4.23 14.51
C THR A 112 -8.21 4.09 15.89
N THR A 113 -7.39 4.00 16.94
CA THR A 113 -7.86 4.44 18.26
C THR A 113 -7.70 5.96 18.33
N PRO A 114 -8.78 6.73 18.59
CA PRO A 114 -8.66 8.15 18.85
C PRO A 114 -7.95 8.32 20.21
N ASN A 115 -6.92 9.16 20.24
CA ASN A 115 -6.29 9.60 21.48
C ASN A 115 -7.37 10.13 22.44
N THR A 116 -7.44 9.58 23.64
CA THR A 116 -8.00 10.29 24.80
C THR A 116 -7.22 9.87 26.04
N SER A 117 -6.20 10.65 26.36
CA SER A 117 -6.00 11.23 27.70
C SER A 117 -4.73 12.08 27.68
N ASP A 118 -4.97 13.39 27.72
CA ASP A 118 -4.02 14.36 28.26
C ASP A 118 -3.69 14.05 29.73
N SER A 119 -2.62 14.69 30.22
CA SER A 119 -2.05 14.73 31.59
C SER A 119 -1.11 13.55 31.92
N TYR A 120 0.16 13.75 32.25
CA TYR A 120 0.68 14.66 33.27
C TYR A 120 1.99 15.37 32.90
N ASN A 121 2.15 16.51 33.56
CA ASN A 121 3.20 17.51 33.48
C ASN A 121 4.61 17.04 33.88
N SER A 122 5.55 17.90 33.48
CA SER A 122 6.87 18.21 34.05
C SER A 122 7.14 17.76 35.48
N GLU A 123 8.37 17.29 35.69
CA GLU A 123 9.34 17.60 36.78
C GLU A 123 10.31 16.41 36.86
N ASP A 124 11.56 16.57 36.40
CA ASP A 124 12.72 16.99 37.19
C ASP A 124 13.48 15.82 37.86
N GLN A 125 14.82 15.86 37.71
CA GLN A 125 15.85 15.14 38.50
C GLN A 125 15.99 13.61 38.25
N LYS A 126 17.17 12.99 38.24
CA LYS A 126 18.58 13.39 38.44
C LYS A 126 19.45 12.17 38.10
N SER A 127 20.66 12.48 37.63
CA SER A 127 21.95 11.75 37.74
C SER A 127 22.10 10.35 37.14
#